data_AF-A0A347AKW6-F1
#
_entry.id   AF-A0A347AKW6-F1
#
_cell.length_a   1.000
_cell.length_b   1.000
_cell.length_c   1.000
_cell.angle_alpha   90.00
_cell.angle_beta   90.00
_cell.angle_gamma   90.00
#
_symmetry.space_group_name_H-M   'P 1'
#
loop_
_entity.id
_entity.type
_entity.pdbx_description
1 polymer ?
#
loop_
_entity_poly.entity_id
_entity_poly.type
_entity_poly.pdbx_seq_one_letter_code
_entity_poly.pdbx_strand_id
1 'polypeptide(L)'
;MSLEYGGDLIQEEINEKIDIKKLKHETPDLKIIPYTEIEKAEFEVTRFAVYLEIKAPSFTPKYVLGAKKYGDQFQVILRSLLEPKIGDRFIVK
;
A
#
# COMPACT_ATOMS: atom_id res chain seq x y z
N MET A 1 -21.33 6.83 47.13
CA MET A 1 -21.46 7.97 46.20
C MET A 1 -20.11 8.66 46.19
N SER A 2 -19.30 8.42 45.16
CA SER A 2 -17.95 8.96 45.07
C SER A 2 -17.99 10.34 44.42
N LEU A 3 -17.47 11.33 45.15
CA LEU A 3 -17.16 12.68 44.69
C LEU A 3 -15.77 12.63 44.05
N GLU A 4 -15.68 12.87 42.74
CA GLU A 4 -14.41 13.22 42.08
C GLU A 4 -14.49 14.69 41.66
N TYR A 5 -13.63 15.49 42.28
CA TYR A 5 -13.32 16.86 41.89
C TYR A 5 -11.82 17.07 42.12
N GLY A 6 -11.12 17.54 41.08
CA GLY A 6 -9.94 18.36 41.27
C GLY A 6 -8.72 18.02 40.41
N GLY A 7 -8.50 18.85 39.39
CA GLY A 7 -7.17 19.27 38.92
C GLY A 7 -6.57 18.36 37.84
N ASP A 8 -6.74 18.62 36.54
CA ASP A 8 -6.19 19.72 35.73
C ASP A 8 -4.65 19.64 35.55
N LEU A 9 -4.23 19.89 34.29
CA LEU A 9 -2.87 20.08 33.78
C LEU A 9 -2.02 18.82 33.55
N ILE A 10 -2.13 18.21 32.36
CA ILE A 10 -1.10 18.26 31.28
C ILE A 10 -1.89 18.18 29.95
N GLN A 11 -2.32 19.35 29.49
CA GLN A 11 -2.52 19.65 28.08
C GLN A 11 -1.19 20.26 27.60
N GLU A 12 -0.82 20.05 26.33
CA GLU A 12 0.50 20.32 25.70
C GLU A 12 1.44 19.10 25.86
N GLU A 13 1.65 18.24 24.85
CA GLU A 13 2.46 18.60 23.69
C GLU A 13 2.39 17.59 22.52
N ILE A 14 1.22 16.99 22.21
CA ILE A 14 0.99 16.44 20.85
C ILE A 14 -0.33 16.98 20.32
N ASN A 15 -0.43 18.31 20.38
CA ASN A 15 -1.40 19.10 19.66
C ASN A 15 -0.85 19.44 18.28
N GLU A 16 -0.28 18.45 17.57
CA GLU A 16 -0.16 18.57 16.12
C GLU A 16 -1.42 17.96 15.55
N LYS A 17 -2.40 18.83 15.32
CA LYS A 17 -3.54 18.60 14.45
C LYS A 17 -3.02 17.91 13.19
N ILE A 18 -3.12 16.58 13.14
CA ILE A 18 -3.09 15.88 11.86
C ILE A 18 -4.31 16.42 11.14
N ASP A 19 -4.06 17.38 10.25
CA ASP A 19 -5.05 18.00 9.42
C ASP A 19 -5.57 16.90 8.49
N ILE A 20 -6.62 16.20 8.93
CA ILE A 20 -7.24 15.08 8.19
C ILE A 20 -7.77 15.57 6.84
N LYS A 21 -7.86 16.89 6.61
CA LYS A 21 -8.18 17.51 5.31
C LYS A 21 -6.99 17.60 4.35
N LYS A 22 -5.74 17.36 4.80
CA LYS A 22 -4.56 17.16 3.94
C LYS A 22 -4.32 15.70 3.54
N LEU A 23 -4.97 14.75 4.20
CA LEU A 23 -5.24 13.43 3.62
C LEU A 23 -6.42 13.57 2.64
N LYS A 24 -6.25 14.45 1.64
CA LYS A 24 -6.92 14.26 0.38
C LYS A 24 -6.46 12.88 -0.07
N HIS A 25 -7.32 11.89 0.14
CA HIS A 25 -7.61 10.93 -0.91
C HIS A 25 -7.88 11.77 -2.18
N GLU A 26 -6.82 12.20 -2.87
CA GLU A 26 -6.79 11.96 -4.29
C GLU A 26 -7.06 10.48 -4.38
N THR A 27 -8.33 10.12 -4.61
CA THR A 27 -8.69 8.83 -5.16
C THR A 27 -7.64 8.59 -6.23
N PRO A 28 -6.68 7.66 -6.03
CA PRO A 28 -5.64 7.47 -7.02
C PRO A 28 -6.43 7.23 -8.29
N ASP A 29 -6.23 8.08 -9.29
CA ASP A 29 -6.87 7.92 -10.59
C ASP A 29 -6.57 6.47 -10.96
N LEU A 30 -7.57 5.60 -10.83
CA LEU A 30 -7.40 4.16 -10.92
C LEU A 30 -7.22 3.89 -12.41
N LYS A 31 -6.04 4.24 -12.90
CA LYS A 31 -5.63 4.02 -14.27
C LYS A 31 -5.62 2.53 -14.46
N ILE A 32 -6.61 2.06 -15.20
CA ILE A 32 -6.70 0.67 -15.62
C ILE A 32 -5.51 0.46 -16.57
N ILE A 33 -4.59 -0.43 -16.19
CA ILE A 33 -3.47 -0.83 -17.03
C ILE A 33 -3.85 -2.16 -17.69
N PRO A 34 -4.09 -2.20 -19.01
CA PRO A 34 -4.27 -3.44 -19.75
C PRO A 34 -3.05 -4.35 -19.60
N TYR A 35 -3.28 -5.66 -19.45
CA TYR A 35 -2.18 -6.63 -19.34
C TYR A 35 -1.19 -6.57 -20.52
N THR A 36 -1.66 -6.17 -21.70
CA THR A 36 -0.82 -5.99 -22.90
C THR A 36 0.17 -4.85 -22.78
N GLU A 37 -0.12 -3.84 -21.97
CA GLU A 37 0.72 -2.66 -21.74
C GLU A 37 1.68 -2.85 -20.56
N ILE A 38 1.58 -3.96 -19.83
CA ILE A 38 2.52 -4.27 -18.75
C ILE A 38 3.83 -4.71 -19.38
N GLU A 39 4.85 -3.85 -19.24
CA GLU A 39 6.23 -4.16 -19.61
C GLU A 39 6.85 -5.09 -18.57
N LYS A 40 6.54 -4.84 -17.30
CA LYS A 40 7.13 -5.55 -16.17
C LYS A 40 6.27 -5.40 -14.91
N ALA A 41 6.10 -6.46 -14.12
CA ALA A 41 5.45 -6.41 -12.81
C ALA A 41 6.38 -7.02 -11.76
N GLU A 42 6.80 -6.23 -10.78
CA GLU A 42 7.74 -6.65 -9.74
C GLU A 42 7.02 -6.80 -8.40
N PHE A 43 7.09 -7.99 -7.83
CA PHE A 43 6.68 -8.28 -6.48
C PHE A 43 7.91 -8.23 -5.57
N GLU A 44 7.85 -7.41 -4.50
CA GLU A 44 8.96 -7.17 -3.58
C GLU A 44 8.50 -7.32 -2.14
N VAL A 45 9.20 -8.14 -1.35
CA VAL A 45 8.95 -8.26 0.10
C VAL A 45 10.07 -7.57 0.87
N THR A 46 9.75 -6.42 1.47
CA THR A 46 10.71 -5.71 2.33
C THR A 46 10.64 -6.19 3.78
N ARG A 47 11.43 -5.57 4.67
CA ARG A 47 11.44 -5.89 6.11
C ARG A 47 10.05 -5.76 6.76
N PHE A 48 9.22 -4.83 6.31
CA PHE A 48 7.95 -4.49 6.97
C PHE A 48 6.72 -4.75 6.11
N ALA A 49 6.85 -4.59 4.79
CA ALA A 49 5.70 -4.59 3.90
C ALA A 49 5.99 -5.32 2.59
N VAL A 50 4.91 -5.64 1.89
CA VAL A 50 4.90 -6.29 0.59
C VAL A 50 4.45 -5.26 -0.44
N TYR A 51 5.15 -5.20 -1.56
CA TYR A 51 4.91 -4.25 -2.64
C TYR A 51 4.69 -4.96 -3.96
N LEU A 52 3.89 -4.34 -4.82
CA LEU A 52 3.75 -4.68 -6.22
C LEU A 52 3.98 -3.42 -7.05
N GLU A 53 5.00 -3.41 -7.88
CA GLU A 53 5.25 -2.35 -8.86
C GLU A 53 4.87 -2.84 -10.25
N ILE A 54 4.08 -2.07 -10.99
CA ILE A 54 3.70 -2.39 -12.37
C ILE A 54 4.28 -1.31 -13.26
N LYS A 55 5.14 -1.68 -14.20
CA LYS A 55 5.70 -0.78 -15.19
C LYS A 55 4.90 -0.87 -16.47
N ALA A 56 4.35 0.27 -16.89
CA ALA A 56 3.70 0.47 -18.18
C ALA A 56 4.25 1.75 -18.84
N PRO A 57 4.12 1.90 -20.18
CA PRO A 57 4.69 3.02 -20.92
C PRO A 57 4.24 4.40 -20.42
N SER A 58 2.99 4.49 -19.98
CA SER A 58 2.37 5.76 -19.60
C SER A 58 2.52 6.10 -18.12
N PHE A 59 2.78 5.10 -17.28
CA PHE A 59 2.74 5.23 -15.82
C PHE A 59 3.33 3.97 -15.13
N THR A 60 3.96 4.15 -13.97
CA THR A 60 4.52 3.04 -13.18
C THR A 60 4.02 3.11 -11.74
N PRO A 61 2.83 2.53 -11.42
CA PRO A 61 2.36 2.51 -10.05
C PRO A 61 3.12 1.51 -9.18
N LYS A 62 3.35 1.91 -7.92
CA LYS A 62 3.82 1.04 -6.83
C LYS A 62 2.75 0.93 -5.74
N TYR A 63 2.26 -0.27 -5.51
CA TYR A 63 1.22 -0.59 -4.53
C TYR A 63 1.82 -1.20 -3.28
N VAL A 64 1.33 -0.79 -2.10
CA VAL A 64 1.62 -1.44 -0.82
C VAL A 64 0.50 -2.44 -0.56
N LEU A 65 0.80 -3.74 -0.63
CA LEU A 65 -0.22 -4.80 -0.48
C LEU A 65 -0.56 -5.07 0.98
N GLY A 66 0.44 -4.99 1.87
CA GLY A 66 0.26 -5.26 3.29
C GLY A 66 1.54 -5.62 4.01
N ALA A 67 1.40 -6.23 5.20
CA ALA A 67 2.54 -6.61 6.04
C ALA A 67 3.30 -7.83 5.49
N LYS A 68 4.62 -7.87 5.72
CA LYS A 68 5.51 -8.97 5.31
C LYS A 68 4.99 -10.38 5.65
N LYS A 69 4.34 -10.56 6.80
CA LYS A 69 3.81 -11.86 7.25
C LYS A 69 2.81 -12.52 6.28
N TYR A 70 2.24 -11.73 5.37
CA TYR A 70 1.32 -12.20 4.32
C TYR A 70 2.00 -12.33 2.94
N GLY A 71 3.33 -12.15 2.86
CA GLY A 71 4.10 -12.17 1.61
C GLY A 71 3.82 -13.41 0.76
N ASP A 72 3.91 -14.61 1.36
CA ASP A 72 3.66 -15.87 0.64
C ASP A 72 2.23 -15.94 0.09
N GLN A 73 1.24 -15.47 0.85
CA GLN A 73 -0.16 -15.45 0.40
C GLN A 73 -0.33 -14.51 -0.80
N PHE A 74 0.23 -13.30 -0.72
CA PHE A 74 0.19 -12.35 -1.83
C PHE A 74 0.93 -12.85 -3.06
N GLN A 75 2.09 -13.48 -2.88
CA GLN A 75 2.87 -14.03 -3.99
C GLN A 75 2.08 -15.12 -4.73
N VAL A 76 1.46 -16.05 -4.01
CA VAL A 76 0.63 -17.12 -4.61
C VAL A 76 -0.54 -16.53 -5.40
N ILE A 77 -1.25 -15.57 -4.81
CA ILE A 77 -2.40 -14.91 -5.46
C ILE A 77 -1.95 -14.16 -6.71
N LEU A 78 -0.91 -13.32 -6.60
CA LEU A 78 -0.43 -12.51 -7.71
C LEU A 78 0.18 -13.35 -8.83
N ARG A 79 0.90 -14.43 -8.50
CA ARG A 79 1.41 -15.36 -9.50
C ARG A 79 0.26 -16.00 -10.29
N SER A 80 -0.76 -16.50 -9.60
CA SER A 80 -1.94 -17.09 -10.23
C SER A 80 -2.69 -16.12 -11.16
N LEU A 81 -2.71 -14.83 -10.82
CA LEU A 81 -3.40 -13.79 -11.60
C LEU A 81 -2.57 -13.25 -12.76
N LEU A 82 -1.28 -12.98 -12.54
CA LEU A 82 -0.42 -12.26 -13.48
C LEU A 82 0.37 -13.19 -14.39
N GLU A 83 0.91 -14.30 -13.87
CA GLU A 83 1.76 -15.20 -14.67
C GLU A 83 1.05 -15.73 -15.94
N PRO A 84 -0.25 -16.11 -15.90
CA PRO A 84 -0.96 -16.51 -17.13
C PRO A 84 -1.22 -15.38 -18.13
N LYS A 85 -1.07 -14.11 -17.72
CA LYS A 85 -1.38 -12.92 -18.54
C LYS A 85 -0.15 -12.23 -19.07
N ILE A 86 0.91 -12.17 -18.27
CA ILE A 86 2.14 -11.42 -18.58
C ILE A 86 3.40 -12.29 -18.54
N GLY A 87 3.27 -13.58 -18.18
CA GLY A 87 4.35 -14.57 -18.25
C GLY A 87 5.59 -14.16 -17.46
N ASP A 88 6.74 -14.24 -18.12
CA ASP A 88 8.09 -13.91 -17.63
C ASP A 88 8.27 -12.44 -17.22
N ARG A 89 7.33 -11.56 -17.56
CA ARG A 89 7.34 -10.16 -17.11
C ARG A 89 6.97 -10.00 -15.64
N PHE A 90 6.38 -11.03 -15.01
CA PHE A 90 6.15 -11.07 -13.57
C PHE A 90 7.41 -11.54 -12.85
N ILE A 91 8.02 -10.65 -12.07
CA ILE A 91 9.30 -10.88 -11.38
C ILE A 91 9.06 -10.85 -9.87
N VAL A 92 9.63 -11.81 -9.16
CA VAL A 92 9.63 -11.90 -7.70
C VAL A 92 11.04 -11.55 -7.20
N LYS A 93 11.15 -10.58 -6.29
CA LYS A 93 12.40 -10.11 -5.67
C LYS A 93 12.46 -10.43 -4.18
#